data_AF-A0A959EJP2-F1
#
_entry.id   AF-A0A959EJP2-F1
#
_cell.length_a   1.000
_cell.length_b   1.000
_cell.length_c   1.000
_cell.angle_alpha   90.00
_cell.angle_beta   90.00
_cell.angle_gamma   90.00
#
_symmetry.space_group_name_H-M   'P 1'
#
loop_
_entity.id
_entity.type
_entity.pdbx_description
1 polymer ?
#
loop_
_entity_poly.entity_id
_entity_poly.type
_entity_poly.pdbx_seq_one_letter_code
_entity_poly.pdbx_strand_id
1 'polypeptide(L)'
;MPQKKEPKKRGRKAKEKKIPYHRQPEDFSLAQWQRALRLQFGKESAFQMENIGGHPVFSDFTVRNPATRSSYRVAIRSTGERGNFCSCLDFKTNRLGLCKHISFVLHRLENTWGNKKHLKKGYRQPHSSIYLDYHEGRKVRLSIGAEQEVPLRAWAKQYFDDELNLRPEGFPVFEKILSEGREILPDFRCYDDALEFVLTRRELLQRNARLDHLFPEGAKSKAFDRLLKV
;
A
#
# COMPACT_ATOMS: atom_id res chain seq x y z
N MET A 1 17.05 -47.01 -39.21
CA MET A 1 16.36 -45.73 -39.52
C MET A 1 15.78 -45.15 -38.24
N PRO A 2 16.13 -43.92 -37.82
CA PRO A 2 15.63 -43.36 -36.58
C PRO A 2 14.19 -42.87 -36.76
N GLN A 3 13.29 -43.36 -35.91
CA GLN A 3 11.88 -42.98 -35.90
C GLN A 3 11.72 -41.50 -35.51
N LYS A 4 11.12 -40.71 -36.40
CA LYS A 4 10.71 -39.31 -36.13
C LYS A 4 9.63 -39.31 -35.05
N LYS A 5 9.92 -38.69 -33.89
CA LYS A 5 8.92 -38.40 -32.87
C LYS A 5 8.02 -37.26 -33.36
N GLU A 6 6.72 -37.51 -33.42
CA GLU A 6 5.71 -36.52 -33.77
C GLU A 6 5.64 -35.38 -32.72
N PRO A 7 5.36 -34.14 -33.15
CA PRO A 7 5.28 -33.01 -32.23
C PRO A 7 4.00 -33.07 -31.40
N LYS A 8 4.13 -33.13 -30.08
CA LYS A 8 3.01 -33.04 -29.13
C LYS A 8 2.29 -31.69 -29.30
N LYS A 9 1.02 -31.74 -29.70
CA LYS A 9 0.11 -30.59 -29.76
C LYS A 9 0.03 -29.92 -28.38
N ARG A 10 0.49 -28.66 -28.30
CA ARG A 10 0.30 -27.80 -27.11
C ARG A 10 -1.19 -27.56 -26.92
N GLY A 11 -1.77 -28.06 -25.83
CA GLY A 11 -3.17 -27.80 -25.46
C GLY A 11 -3.45 -26.30 -25.39
N ARG A 12 -4.56 -25.85 -25.99
CA ARG A 12 -5.05 -24.48 -25.87
C ARG A 12 -5.28 -24.19 -24.38
N LYS A 13 -4.59 -23.18 -23.83
CA LYS A 13 -4.92 -22.65 -22.50
C LYS A 13 -6.38 -22.21 -22.51
N ALA A 14 -7.17 -22.67 -21.54
CA ALA A 14 -8.53 -22.21 -21.34
C ALA A 14 -8.53 -20.67 -21.26
N LYS A 15 -9.42 -20.00 -22.02
CA LYS A 15 -9.58 -18.55 -21.92
C LYS A 15 -9.98 -18.20 -20.49
N GLU A 16 -9.19 -17.36 -19.82
CA GLU A 16 -9.55 -16.81 -18.51
C GLU A 16 -10.93 -16.14 -18.64
N LYS A 17 -11.86 -16.45 -17.73
CA LYS A 17 -13.20 -15.85 -17.71
C LYS A 17 -13.07 -14.34 -17.47
N LYS A 18 -13.64 -13.53 -18.35
CA LYS A 18 -13.67 -12.07 -18.19
C LYS A 18 -14.60 -11.70 -17.04
N ILE A 19 -14.09 -10.93 -16.08
CA ILE A 19 -14.83 -10.42 -14.94
C ILE A 19 -15.78 -9.31 -15.42
N PRO A 20 -17.10 -9.43 -15.16
CA PRO A 20 -18.06 -8.40 -15.52
C PRO A 20 -17.77 -7.10 -14.76
N TYR A 21 -17.85 -5.97 -15.46
CA TYR A 21 -17.61 -4.65 -14.87
C TYR A 21 -18.82 -4.08 -14.13
N HIS A 22 -20.03 -4.30 -14.65
CA HIS A 22 -21.25 -3.67 -14.13
C HIS A 22 -22.02 -4.51 -13.11
N ARG A 23 -21.69 -5.80 -12.95
CA ARG A 23 -22.40 -6.72 -12.06
C ARG A 23 -21.42 -7.57 -11.26
N GLN A 24 -21.62 -7.61 -9.95
CA GLN A 24 -20.91 -8.52 -9.06
C GLN A 24 -21.32 -9.97 -9.39
N PRO A 25 -20.37 -10.86 -9.70
CA PRO A 25 -20.65 -12.29 -9.82
C PRO A 25 -21.13 -12.86 -8.48
N GLU A 26 -22.04 -13.83 -8.52
CA GLU A 26 -22.61 -14.45 -7.32
C GLU A 26 -21.55 -15.16 -6.46
N ASP A 27 -20.50 -15.70 -7.10
CA ASP A 27 -19.40 -16.40 -6.43
C ASP A 27 -18.37 -15.47 -5.75
N PHE A 28 -18.55 -14.14 -5.80
CA PHE A 28 -17.56 -13.17 -5.33
C PHE A 28 -18.11 -12.30 -4.20
N SER A 29 -17.29 -12.03 -3.19
CA SER A 29 -17.48 -10.88 -2.31
C SER A 29 -17.17 -9.57 -3.05
N LEU A 30 -17.64 -8.44 -2.51
CA LEU A 30 -17.37 -7.12 -3.11
C LEU A 30 -15.85 -6.86 -3.24
N ALA A 31 -15.07 -7.18 -2.21
CA ALA A 31 -13.63 -6.99 -2.21
C ALA A 31 -12.94 -7.90 -3.25
N GLN A 32 -13.35 -9.17 -3.34
CA GLN A 32 -12.84 -10.10 -4.35
C GLN A 32 -13.14 -9.61 -5.76
N TRP A 33 -14.36 -9.13 -6.00
CA TRP A 33 -14.78 -8.65 -7.32
C TRP A 33 -13.99 -7.41 -7.74
N GLN A 34 -13.88 -6.43 -6.83
CA GLN A 34 -13.14 -5.20 -7.05
C GLN A 34 -11.63 -5.45 -7.25
N ARG A 35 -11.05 -6.43 -6.56
CA ARG A 35 -9.67 -6.87 -6.77
C ARG A 35 -9.49 -7.53 -8.13
N ALA A 36 -10.38 -8.45 -8.50
CA ALA A 36 -10.33 -9.15 -9.78
C ALA A 36 -10.45 -8.20 -10.97
N LEU A 37 -11.30 -7.17 -10.88
CA LEU A 37 -11.39 -6.11 -11.88
C LEU A 37 -10.07 -5.36 -12.06
N ARG A 38 -9.39 -4.98 -10.96
CA ARG A 38 -8.11 -4.27 -11.03
C ARG A 38 -7.00 -5.13 -11.63
N LEU A 39 -6.98 -6.43 -11.31
CA LEU A 39 -6.07 -7.39 -11.93
C LEU A 39 -6.33 -7.52 -13.42
N GLN A 40 -7.59 -7.65 -13.84
CA GLN A 40 -7.96 -7.71 -15.25
C GLN A 40 -7.56 -6.43 -15.99
N PHE A 41 -7.95 -5.26 -15.47
CA PHE A 41 -7.58 -3.99 -16.09
C PHE A 41 -6.07 -3.79 -16.12
N GLY A 42 -5.34 -4.20 -15.09
CA GLY A 42 -3.88 -4.16 -15.09
C GLY A 42 -3.27 -4.97 -16.25
N LYS A 43 -3.79 -6.17 -16.53
CA LYS A 43 -3.37 -7.00 -17.66
C LYS A 43 -3.73 -6.39 -19.02
N GLU A 44 -4.92 -5.81 -19.14
CA GLU A 44 -5.48 -5.29 -20.39
C GLU A 44 -5.01 -3.86 -20.72
N SER A 45 -4.43 -3.14 -19.76
CA SER A 45 -4.05 -1.73 -19.93
C SER A 45 -2.82 -1.55 -20.82
N ALA A 46 -2.92 -0.64 -21.80
CA ALA A 46 -1.81 -0.20 -22.64
C ALA A 46 -0.95 0.89 -21.95
N PHE A 47 -0.62 0.70 -20.66
CA PHE A 47 0.25 1.64 -19.95
C PHE A 47 1.71 1.48 -20.37
N GLN A 48 2.47 2.54 -20.17
CA GLN A 48 3.93 2.52 -20.27
C GLN A 48 4.50 2.49 -18.85
N MET A 49 5.56 1.71 -18.62
CA MET A 49 6.31 1.76 -17.36
C MET A 49 7.78 2.06 -17.63
N GLU A 50 8.36 2.82 -16.72
CA GLU A 50 9.80 3.08 -16.63
C GLU A 50 10.25 2.74 -15.21
N ASN A 51 11.36 2.02 -15.07
CA ASN A 51 11.97 1.76 -13.77
C ASN A 51 12.92 2.91 -13.45
N ILE A 52 12.66 3.62 -12.35
CA ILE A 52 13.44 4.77 -11.89
C ILE A 52 14.27 4.45 -10.64
N GLY A 53 14.25 3.20 -10.18
CA GLY A 53 15.06 2.72 -9.05
C GLY A 53 16.11 1.69 -9.48
N GLY A 54 16.91 1.23 -8.51
CA GLY A 54 18.08 0.38 -8.79
C GLY A 54 17.81 -1.13 -8.90
N HIS A 55 16.63 -1.61 -8.49
CA HIS A 55 16.33 -3.06 -8.51
C HIS A 55 15.42 -3.41 -9.70
N PRO A 56 15.56 -4.58 -10.36
CA PRO A 56 14.76 -4.90 -11.55
C PRO A 56 13.27 -5.18 -11.27
N VAL A 57 12.91 -5.55 -10.03
CA VAL A 57 11.54 -5.91 -9.63
C VAL A 57 11.02 -5.03 -8.50
N PHE A 58 11.59 -5.17 -7.30
CA PHE A 58 11.23 -4.39 -6.12
C PHE A 58 11.82 -2.98 -6.16
N SER A 59 11.21 -2.13 -6.97
CA SER A 59 11.74 -0.81 -7.34
C SER A 59 10.64 0.25 -7.38
N ASP A 60 11.05 1.47 -7.69
CA ASP A 60 10.16 2.55 -8.04
C ASP A 60 9.99 2.63 -9.55
N PHE A 61 8.75 2.83 -9.98
CA PHE A 61 8.35 2.89 -11.36
C PHE A 61 7.52 4.14 -11.62
N THR A 62 7.68 4.69 -12.81
CA THR A 62 6.75 5.67 -13.38
C THR A 62 5.81 4.93 -14.31
N VAL A 63 4.51 4.99 -14.06
CA VAL A 63 3.46 4.40 -14.91
C VAL A 63 2.70 5.51 -15.62
N ARG A 64 2.84 5.57 -16.94
CA ARG A 64 2.18 6.56 -17.80
C ARG A 64 1.01 5.94 -18.53
N ASN A 65 -0.13 6.64 -18.54
CA ASN A 65 -1.26 6.33 -19.39
C ASN A 65 -1.23 7.22 -20.64
N PRO A 66 -0.91 6.70 -21.83
CA PRO A 66 -0.87 7.51 -23.05
C PRO A 66 -2.22 8.14 -23.41
N ALA A 67 -3.33 7.45 -23.13
CA ALA A 67 -4.67 7.92 -23.48
C ALA A 67 -5.11 9.15 -22.68
N THR A 68 -4.78 9.20 -21.38
CA THR A 68 -5.14 10.34 -20.50
C THR A 68 -3.97 11.30 -20.26
N ARG A 69 -2.77 10.99 -20.78
CA ARG A 69 -1.51 11.69 -20.51
C ARG A 69 -1.15 11.82 -19.02
N SER A 70 -1.76 11.01 -18.14
CA SER A 70 -1.46 10.99 -16.71
C SER A 70 -0.25 10.12 -16.41
N SER A 71 0.49 10.46 -15.36
CA SER A 71 1.63 9.68 -14.86
C SER A 71 1.51 9.47 -13.35
N TYR A 72 1.85 8.26 -12.89
CA TYR A 72 1.77 7.88 -11.48
C TYR A 72 3.06 7.19 -11.03
N ARG A 73 3.52 7.50 -9.82
CA ARG A 73 4.61 6.77 -9.18
C ARG A 73 4.05 5.49 -8.57
N VAL A 74 4.73 4.37 -8.82
CA VAL A 74 4.40 3.05 -8.29
C VAL A 74 5.63 2.47 -7.61
N ALA A 75 5.55 2.16 -6.33
CA ALA A 75 6.60 1.46 -5.60
C ALA A 75 6.19 0.00 -5.42
N ILE A 76 7.01 -0.93 -5.90
CA ILE A 76 6.84 -2.36 -5.66
C ILE A 76 7.85 -2.79 -4.60
N ARG A 77 7.38 -3.33 -3.48
CA ARG A 77 8.19 -3.89 -2.39
C ARG A 77 7.73 -5.29 -1.98
N SER A 78 6.59 -5.74 -2.52
CA SER A 78 6.02 -7.05 -2.24
C SER A 78 5.28 -7.57 -3.46
N THR A 79 5.10 -8.88 -3.56
CA THR A 79 4.16 -9.50 -4.49
C THR A 79 2.73 -9.56 -3.92
N GLY A 80 2.57 -9.29 -2.62
CA GLY A 80 1.28 -9.23 -1.93
C GLY A 80 0.61 -7.86 -1.99
N GLU A 81 -0.41 -7.70 -1.14
CA GLU A 81 -1.24 -6.48 -1.08
C GLU A 81 -0.68 -5.39 -0.17
N ARG A 82 0.36 -5.71 0.61
CA ARG A 82 0.98 -4.79 1.58
C ARG A 82 2.40 -4.45 1.16
N GLY A 83 2.84 -3.24 1.46
CA GLY A 83 4.17 -2.72 1.14
C GLY A 83 4.33 -2.15 -0.26
N ASN A 84 3.33 -2.33 -1.14
CA ASN A 84 3.29 -1.64 -2.43
C ASN A 84 2.61 -0.28 -2.27
N PHE A 85 2.99 0.68 -3.10
CA PHE A 85 2.40 2.03 -3.11
C PHE A 85 2.11 2.49 -4.53
N CYS A 86 1.04 3.27 -4.71
CA CYS A 86 0.79 4.01 -5.92
C CYS A 86 0.27 5.41 -5.61
N SER A 87 0.75 6.42 -6.33
CA SER A 87 0.29 7.80 -6.14
C SER A 87 -1.13 8.08 -6.67
N CYS A 88 -1.80 7.10 -7.31
CA CYS A 88 -3.14 7.32 -7.84
C CYS A 88 -4.21 7.35 -6.74
N LEU A 89 -5.28 8.13 -6.99
CA LEU A 89 -6.37 8.30 -6.02
C LEU A 89 -7.13 6.98 -5.76
N ASP A 90 -7.29 6.14 -6.78
CA ASP A 90 -7.90 4.80 -6.62
C ASP A 90 -7.18 4.00 -5.53
N PHE A 91 -5.85 3.90 -5.59
CA PHE A 91 -5.06 3.20 -4.58
C PHE A 91 -5.25 3.79 -3.18
N LYS A 92 -5.20 5.12 -3.07
CA LYS A 92 -5.33 5.82 -1.78
C LYS A 92 -6.71 5.67 -1.11
N THR A 93 -7.74 5.28 -1.86
CA THR A 93 -9.13 5.30 -1.39
C THR A 93 -9.81 3.94 -1.37
N ASN A 94 -9.40 2.99 -2.22
CA ASN A 94 -10.12 1.72 -2.42
C ASN A 94 -9.91 0.68 -1.29
N ARG A 95 -8.90 0.86 -0.45
CA ARG A 95 -8.56 -0.01 0.70
C ARG A 95 -8.13 -1.45 0.37
N LEU A 96 -7.81 -1.74 -0.88
CA LEU A 96 -7.44 -3.09 -1.35
C LEU A 96 -5.93 -3.33 -1.35
N GLY A 97 -5.11 -2.30 -1.13
CA GLY A 97 -3.65 -2.40 -1.33
C GLY A 97 -3.24 -2.65 -2.79
N LEU A 98 -4.18 -2.49 -3.72
CA LEU A 98 -3.99 -2.75 -5.14
C LEU A 98 -4.79 -1.73 -5.97
N CYS A 99 -4.21 -1.28 -7.08
CA CYS A 99 -4.89 -0.51 -8.11
C CYS A 99 -4.49 -1.06 -9.48
N LYS A 100 -5.17 -0.61 -10.55
CA LYS A 100 -4.84 -1.03 -11.92
C LYS A 100 -3.37 -0.79 -12.31
N HIS A 101 -2.72 0.24 -11.76
CA HIS A 101 -1.30 0.54 -12.05
C HIS A 101 -0.37 -0.46 -11.37
N ILE A 102 -0.59 -0.80 -10.09
CA ILE A 102 0.18 -1.84 -9.40
C ILE A 102 -0.04 -3.18 -10.10
N SER A 103 -1.29 -3.52 -10.42
CA SER A 103 -1.61 -4.74 -11.16
C SER A 103 -0.88 -4.82 -12.51
N PHE A 104 -0.85 -3.72 -13.26
CA PHE A 104 -0.11 -3.63 -14.52
C PHE A 104 1.39 -3.86 -14.33
N VAL A 105 2.01 -3.17 -13.35
CA VAL A 105 3.46 -3.30 -13.09
C VAL A 105 3.80 -4.71 -12.66
N LEU A 106 3.08 -5.28 -11.68
CA LEU A 106 3.30 -6.66 -11.23
C LEU A 106 3.16 -7.66 -12.39
N HIS A 107 2.09 -7.53 -13.19
CA HIS A 107 1.89 -8.38 -14.36
C HIS A 107 3.06 -8.29 -15.35
N ARG A 108 3.54 -7.09 -15.66
CA ARG A 108 4.67 -6.90 -16.58
C ARG A 108 5.97 -7.46 -15.99
N LEU A 109 6.22 -7.25 -14.71
CA LEU A 109 7.39 -7.81 -14.01
C LEU A 109 7.39 -9.35 -14.00
N GLU A 110 6.25 -9.98 -13.75
CA GLU A 110 6.09 -11.46 -13.76
C GLU A 110 6.34 -12.08 -15.14
N ASN A 111 6.00 -11.35 -16.20
CA ASN A 111 6.15 -11.79 -17.59
C ASN A 111 7.47 -11.34 -18.24
N THR A 112 8.32 -10.60 -17.51
CA THR A 112 9.64 -10.18 -17.99
C THR A 112 10.66 -11.29 -17.72
N TRP A 113 11.45 -11.64 -18.75
CA TRP A 113 12.48 -12.66 -18.63
C TRP A 113 13.52 -12.28 -17.56
N GLY A 114 13.99 -13.27 -16.80
CA GLY A 114 14.94 -13.07 -15.70
C GLY A 114 14.31 -12.62 -14.36
N ASN A 115 13.12 -12.02 -14.35
CA ASN A 115 12.51 -11.50 -13.11
C ASN A 115 11.98 -12.58 -12.16
N LYS A 116 11.66 -13.78 -12.66
CA LYS A 116 11.15 -14.89 -11.85
C LYS A 116 12.08 -15.26 -10.68
N LYS A 117 13.40 -15.13 -10.85
CA LYS A 117 14.38 -15.41 -9.79
C LYS A 117 14.26 -14.39 -8.64
N HIS A 118 14.06 -13.12 -8.97
CA HIS A 118 13.92 -12.04 -8.00
C HIS A 118 12.60 -12.15 -7.26
N LEU A 119 11.49 -12.42 -7.97
CA LEU A 119 10.17 -12.62 -7.37
C LEU A 119 10.17 -13.80 -6.38
N LYS A 120 10.84 -14.91 -6.71
CA LYS A 120 10.99 -16.07 -5.81
C LYS A 120 11.87 -15.79 -4.59
N LYS A 121 12.96 -15.03 -4.76
CA LYS A 121 13.85 -14.64 -3.66
C LYS A 121 13.13 -13.73 -2.65
N GLY A 122 12.11 -13.01 -3.12
CA GLY A 122 11.43 -12.00 -2.31
C GLY A 122 12.27 -10.73 -2.18
N TYR A 123 11.69 -9.76 -1.48
CA TYR A 123 12.32 -8.49 -1.23
C TYR A 123 12.77 -8.40 0.21
N ARG A 124 14.04 -8.01 0.39
CA ARG A 124 14.54 -7.55 1.68
C ARG A 124 15.10 -6.15 1.45
N GLN A 125 14.38 -5.14 1.95
CA GLN A 125 14.85 -3.77 1.88
C GLN A 125 16.10 -3.58 2.75
N PRO A 126 17.06 -2.75 2.33
CA PRO A 126 18.23 -2.43 3.15
C PRO A 126 17.85 -1.57 4.36
N HIS A 127 17.15 -0.46 4.12
CA HIS A 127 16.77 0.53 5.13
C HIS A 127 15.44 0.21 5.81
N SER A 128 15.26 0.75 7.01
CA SER A 128 13.98 0.73 7.71
C SER A 128 13.21 2.03 7.49
N SER A 129 11.88 1.95 7.44
CA SER A 129 11.02 3.10 7.16
C SER A 129 9.67 3.02 7.83
N ILE A 130 9.09 4.19 8.13
CA ILE A 130 7.67 4.34 8.46
C ILE A 130 6.91 4.74 7.19
N TYR A 131 5.86 3.99 6.88
CA TYR A 131 5.02 4.20 5.70
C TYR A 131 3.53 4.11 6.05
N LEU A 132 2.69 4.63 5.15
CA LEU A 132 1.23 4.48 5.27
C LEU A 132 0.78 3.25 4.49
N ASP A 133 0.25 2.25 5.19
CA ASP A 133 -0.46 1.13 4.59
C ASP A 133 -1.90 1.54 4.31
N TYR A 134 -2.38 1.24 3.11
CA TYR A 134 -3.73 1.56 2.65
C TYR A 134 -4.65 0.34 2.67
N HIS A 135 -4.13 -0.87 2.91
CA HIS A 135 -4.93 -2.09 2.97
C HIS A 135 -5.84 -2.10 4.21
N GLU A 136 -7.15 -2.30 4.00
CA GLU A 136 -8.19 -2.26 5.04
C GLU A 136 -8.27 -0.93 5.81
N GLY A 137 -7.83 0.15 5.18
CA GLY A 137 -7.78 1.49 5.79
C GLY A 137 -6.36 2.02 5.88
N ARG A 138 -6.23 3.25 6.42
CA ARG A 138 -4.94 3.92 6.58
C ARG A 138 -4.32 3.56 7.92
N LYS A 139 -3.21 2.82 7.91
CA LYS A 139 -2.45 2.44 9.10
C LYS A 139 -1.00 2.88 8.95
N VAL A 140 -0.47 3.57 9.94
CA VAL A 140 0.97 3.90 9.98
C VAL A 140 1.72 2.63 10.37
N ARG A 141 2.66 2.19 9.54
CA ARG A 141 3.38 0.93 9.75
C ARG A 141 4.88 1.11 9.69
N LEU A 142 5.58 0.30 10.46
CA LEU A 142 7.02 0.17 10.42
C LEU A 142 7.41 -0.97 9.47
N SER A 143 8.30 -0.66 8.54
CA SER A 143 8.98 -1.61 7.68
C SER A 143 10.42 -1.77 8.20
N ILE A 144 10.77 -2.94 8.72
CA ILE A 144 12.12 -3.21 9.26
C ILE A 144 12.99 -3.82 8.15
N GLY A 145 14.06 -3.11 7.77
CA GLY A 145 15.06 -3.55 6.81
C GLY A 145 16.11 -4.48 7.39
N ALA A 146 17.08 -4.86 6.54
CA ALA A 146 18.18 -5.72 6.93
C ALA A 146 19.19 -5.02 7.85
N GLU A 147 19.35 -3.71 7.71
CA GLU A 147 20.28 -2.92 8.53
C GLU A 147 19.68 -2.65 9.90
N GLN A 148 20.49 -2.90 10.95
CA GLN A 148 20.10 -2.69 12.35
C GLN A 148 18.79 -3.41 12.75
N GLU A 149 18.52 -4.58 12.15
CA GLU A 149 17.25 -5.30 12.34
C GLU A 149 16.97 -5.65 13.82
N VAL A 150 17.95 -6.18 14.54
CA VAL A 150 17.79 -6.62 15.94
C VAL A 150 17.43 -5.45 16.88
N PRO A 151 18.22 -4.35 16.94
CA PRO A 151 17.87 -3.22 17.79
C PRO A 151 16.56 -2.55 17.36
N LEU A 152 16.29 -2.42 16.06
CA LEU A 152 15.03 -1.85 15.58
C LEU A 152 13.82 -2.70 15.97
N ARG A 153 13.91 -4.03 15.95
CA ARG A 153 12.83 -4.92 16.42
C ARG A 153 12.58 -4.78 17.92
N ALA A 154 13.63 -4.62 18.71
CA ALA A 154 13.49 -4.40 20.15
C ALA A 154 12.83 -3.05 20.44
N TRP A 155 13.29 -1.99 19.77
CA TRP A 155 12.72 -0.65 19.85
C TRP A 155 11.26 -0.59 19.37
N ALA A 156 10.93 -1.27 18.27
CA ALA A 156 9.59 -1.27 17.69
C ALA A 156 8.50 -1.66 18.70
N LYS A 157 8.80 -2.60 19.62
CA LYS A 157 7.86 -3.04 20.65
C LYS A 157 7.37 -1.91 21.56
N GLN A 158 8.11 -0.80 21.66
CA GLN A 158 7.75 0.36 22.49
C GLN A 158 6.62 1.21 21.89
N TYR A 159 6.42 1.18 20.56
CA TYR A 159 5.43 2.03 19.89
C TYR A 159 4.51 1.30 18.90
N PHE A 160 4.93 0.15 18.40
CA PHE A 160 4.24 -0.61 17.37
C PHE A 160 3.73 -1.94 17.91
N ASP A 161 2.56 -2.37 17.43
CA ASP A 161 1.97 -3.68 17.74
C ASP A 161 2.75 -4.84 17.07
N ASP A 162 2.27 -6.07 17.27
CA ASP A 162 2.90 -7.28 16.70
C ASP A 162 2.86 -7.32 15.16
N GLU A 163 1.92 -6.60 14.55
CA GLU A 163 1.83 -6.41 13.10
C GLU A 163 2.66 -5.20 12.62
N LEU A 164 3.41 -4.55 13.50
CA LEU A 164 4.17 -3.34 13.23
C LEU A 164 3.30 -2.13 12.84
N ASN A 165 2.03 -2.08 13.26
CA ASN A 165 1.20 -0.88 13.18
C ASN A 165 1.49 0.04 14.38
N LEU A 166 1.53 1.35 14.14
CA LEU A 166 1.70 2.35 15.19
C LEU A 166 0.49 2.33 16.13
N ARG A 167 0.74 2.18 17.43
CA ARG A 167 -0.32 2.24 18.44
C ARG A 167 -0.87 3.66 18.63
N PRO A 168 -2.12 3.82 19.12
CA PRO A 168 -2.73 5.13 19.35
C PRO A 168 -1.87 6.09 20.19
N GLU A 169 -1.16 5.56 21.19
CA GLU A 169 -0.30 6.31 22.11
C GLU A 169 0.96 6.85 21.43
N GLY A 170 1.33 6.29 20.26
CA GLY A 170 2.47 6.73 19.48
C GLY A 170 2.21 8.00 18.66
N PHE A 171 0.96 8.34 18.34
CA PHE A 171 0.65 9.53 17.54
C PHE A 171 1.06 10.84 18.22
N PRO A 172 0.79 11.08 19.53
CA PRO A 172 1.20 12.32 20.18
C PRO A 172 2.71 12.54 20.24
N VAL A 173 3.49 11.45 20.31
CA VAL A 173 4.95 11.45 20.50
C VAL A 173 5.72 11.06 19.23
N PHE A 174 5.11 11.21 18.06
CA PHE A 174 5.67 10.68 16.81
C PHE A 174 7.05 11.27 16.45
N GLU A 175 7.33 12.51 16.83
CA GLU A 175 8.66 13.11 16.64
C GLU A 175 9.75 12.38 17.43
N LYS A 176 9.43 11.93 18.65
CA LYS A 176 10.34 11.11 19.48
C LYS A 176 10.61 9.77 18.80
N ILE A 177 9.57 9.14 18.25
CA ILE A 177 9.69 7.88 17.49
C ILE A 177 10.66 8.06 16.31
N LEU A 178 10.53 9.17 15.57
CA LEU A 178 11.46 9.46 14.46
C LEU A 178 12.90 9.72 14.93
N SER A 179 13.08 10.39 16.06
CA SER A 179 14.41 10.65 16.65
C SER A 179 15.09 9.35 17.06
N GLU A 180 14.42 8.53 17.88
CA GLU A 180 14.97 7.26 18.36
C GLU A 180 15.26 6.28 17.22
N GLY A 181 14.39 6.23 16.20
CA GLY A 181 14.64 5.42 15.01
C GLY A 181 15.92 5.85 14.26
N ARG A 182 16.19 7.16 14.19
CA ARG A 182 17.39 7.72 13.55
C ARG A 182 18.66 7.57 14.38
N GLU A 183 18.54 7.54 15.70
CA GLU A 183 19.65 7.22 16.60
C GLU A 183 20.13 5.78 16.40
N ILE A 184 19.20 4.84 16.15
CA ILE A 184 19.54 3.44 15.85
C ILE A 184 20.07 3.30 14.41
N LEU A 185 19.41 3.93 13.44
CA LEU A 185 19.78 3.89 12.02
C LEU A 185 19.71 5.29 11.40
N PRO A 186 20.83 5.95 11.09
CA PRO A 186 20.81 7.31 10.55
C PRO A 186 19.98 7.49 9.25
N ASP A 187 19.90 6.47 8.39
CA ASP A 187 19.04 6.44 7.19
C ASP A 187 17.60 5.96 7.48
N PHE A 188 17.12 6.07 8.73
CA PHE A 188 15.74 5.74 9.07
C PHE A 188 14.77 6.73 8.45
N ARG A 189 13.88 6.22 7.59
CA ARG A 189 13.02 7.06 6.74
C ARG A 189 11.59 7.14 7.25
N CYS A 190 10.92 8.25 6.94
CA CYS A 190 9.48 8.39 7.07
C CYS A 190 8.96 8.91 5.74
N TYR A 191 7.96 8.24 5.18
CA TYR A 191 7.32 8.72 3.96
C TYR A 191 6.32 9.84 4.26
N ASP A 192 6.24 10.82 3.36
CA ASP A 192 5.45 12.04 3.54
C ASP A 192 3.98 11.74 3.83
N ASP A 193 3.39 10.74 3.18
CA ASP A 193 1.98 10.39 3.39
C ASP A 193 1.70 9.80 4.78
N ALA A 194 2.67 9.09 5.37
CA ALA A 194 2.60 8.65 6.75
C ALA A 194 2.68 9.85 7.71
N LEU A 195 3.59 10.79 7.45
CA LEU A 195 3.74 12.00 8.26
C LEU A 195 2.48 12.87 8.21
N GLU A 196 1.95 13.15 7.01
CA GLU A 196 0.69 13.89 6.80
C GLU A 196 -0.47 13.25 7.56
N PHE A 197 -0.58 11.91 7.50
CA PHE A 197 -1.63 11.18 8.22
C PHE A 197 -1.48 11.31 9.74
N VAL A 198 -0.26 11.22 10.26
CA VAL A 198 0.01 11.43 11.69
C VAL A 198 -0.38 12.83 12.12
N LEU A 199 0.02 13.86 11.37
CA LEU A 199 -0.33 15.26 11.67
C LEU A 199 -1.85 15.45 11.72
N THR A 200 -2.55 14.95 10.70
CA THR A 200 -4.02 14.96 10.65
C THR A 200 -4.64 14.26 11.87
N ARG A 201 -4.06 13.12 12.28
CA ARG A 201 -4.56 12.37 13.45
C ARG A 201 -4.33 13.13 14.75
N ARG A 202 -3.19 13.81 14.92
CA ARG A 202 -2.89 14.63 16.10
C ARG A 202 -3.82 15.84 16.18
N GLU A 203 -4.04 16.54 15.06
CA GLU A 203 -5.00 17.64 14.99
C GLU A 203 -6.41 17.18 15.38
N LEU A 204 -6.84 16.01 14.91
CA LEU A 204 -8.12 15.42 15.30
C LEU A 204 -8.19 15.16 16.81
N LEU A 205 -7.15 14.59 17.41
CA LEU A 205 -7.10 14.33 18.85
C LEU A 205 -7.17 15.63 19.66
N GLN A 206 -6.40 16.64 19.26
CA GLN A 206 -6.42 17.96 19.90
C GLN A 206 -7.78 18.63 19.76
N ARG A 207 -8.39 18.57 18.57
CA ARG A 207 -9.73 19.11 18.33
C ARG A 207 -10.76 18.41 19.21
N ASN A 208 -10.72 17.09 19.30
CA ASN A 208 -11.65 16.33 20.13
C ASN A 208 -11.47 16.70 21.62
N ALA A 209 -10.24 16.77 22.13
CA ALA A 209 -9.98 17.19 23.50
C ALA A 209 -10.51 18.61 23.80
N ARG A 210 -10.40 19.54 22.84
CA ARG A 210 -11.00 20.88 22.96
C ARG A 210 -12.52 20.84 22.96
N LEU A 211 -13.11 20.02 22.09
CA LEU A 211 -14.57 19.85 22.05
C LEU A 211 -15.09 19.26 23.36
N ASP A 212 -14.41 18.24 23.90
CA ASP A 212 -14.79 17.63 25.18
C ASP A 212 -14.65 18.63 26.33
N HIS A 213 -13.66 19.51 26.28
CA HIS A 213 -13.50 20.59 27.27
C HIS A 213 -14.58 21.67 27.16
N LEU A 214 -14.93 22.11 25.94
CA LEU A 214 -15.94 23.14 25.69
C LEU A 214 -17.38 22.62 25.86
N PHE A 215 -17.59 21.33 25.58
CA PHE A 215 -18.88 20.67 25.53
C PHE A 215 -18.83 19.34 26.31
N PRO A 216 -18.71 19.37 27.64
CA PRO A 216 -18.53 18.17 28.46
C PRO A 216 -19.72 17.20 28.40
N GLU A 217 -20.93 17.69 28.11
CA GLU A 217 -22.13 16.87 27.89
C GLU A 217 -22.41 16.63 26.39
N GLY A 218 -21.41 16.88 25.53
CA GLY A 218 -21.53 16.80 24.07
C GLY A 218 -22.65 17.68 23.55
N ALA A 219 -23.53 17.13 22.71
CA ALA A 219 -24.67 17.84 22.12
C ALA A 219 -25.69 18.38 23.15
N LYS A 220 -25.67 17.88 24.40
CA LYS A 220 -26.55 18.36 25.49
C LYS A 220 -25.95 19.54 26.26
N SER A 221 -24.72 19.94 25.92
CA SER A 221 -24.06 21.06 26.59
C SER A 221 -24.86 22.34 26.37
N LYS A 222 -25.06 23.11 27.45
CA LYS A 222 -25.87 24.36 27.46
C LYS A 222 -25.52 25.37 26.36
N ALA A 223 -24.29 25.32 25.85
CA ALA A 223 -23.86 26.12 24.72
C ALA A 223 -24.72 25.92 23.45
N PHE A 224 -25.38 24.76 23.29
CA PHE A 224 -26.26 24.46 22.16
C PHE A 224 -27.72 24.86 22.36
N ASP A 225 -28.15 25.20 23.59
CA ASP A 225 -29.54 25.56 23.93
C ASP A 225 -30.06 26.78 23.13
N ARG A 226 -29.14 27.63 22.65
CA ARG A 226 -29.47 28.85 21.89
C ARG A 226 -29.23 28.72 20.38
N LEU A 227 -28.70 27.57 19.91
CA LEU A 227 -28.30 27.38 18.51
C LEU A 227 -29.42 26.86 17.61
N LEU A 228 -30.42 26.20 18.18
CA LEU A 228 -31.65 25.82 17.47
C LEU A 228 -32.84 26.47 18.19
N LYS A 229 -33.37 27.55 17.61
CA LYS A 229 -34.73 27.99 17.92
C LYS A 229 -35.68 26.93 17.37
N VAL A 230 -36.22 26.08 18.23
CA VAL A 230 -37.42 25.29 17.93
C VAL A 230 -38.63 26.22 18.04
#